data_AF-B7B5B2-F1
#
_entry.id   AF-B7B5B2-F1
#
_cell.length_a   1.000
_cell.length_b   1.000
_cell.length_c   1.000
_cell.angle_alpha   90.00
_cell.angle_beta   90.00
_cell.angle_gamma   90.00
#
_symmetry.space_group_name_H-M   'P 1'
#
loop_
_entity.id
_entity.type
_entity.pdbx_description
1 polymer ?
#
loop_
_entity_poly.entity_id
_entity_poly.type
_entity_poly.pdbx_seq_one_letter_code
_entity_poly.pdbx_strand_id
1 'polypeptide(L)'
;MQYRQKPVPETLEKWEDIVLNTADYMADYLFYDKKTKQYVLGPPVVVVSENTDPLQTINPIFELGYFRYGLRTALEWADRLGLSEKRTRKWKEVLSKMAPLPVADGVYTTYEGIPDMWTKYTYEHPALTGVYGMLPGDGVDQPTFKRTLEKVSKEWQFNRIWGWDFPMLAMAAARTGQPALAIDMLMHPSAGFQFDEHGLATGGPFPYFPSNGALLTAVAMMCGGWDGSEGEAPGFPKDGSWTVRYEGFVPMQ
;
A
#
# COMPACT_ATOMS: atom_id res chain seq x y z
N MET A 1 -2.75 8.00 -11.54
CA MET A 1 -2.58 7.22 -12.79
C MET A 1 -2.81 8.03 -14.07
N GLN A 2 -3.98 8.68 -14.28
CA GLN A 2 -4.26 9.36 -15.56
C GLN A 2 -3.23 10.45 -15.92
N TYR A 3 -2.80 11.27 -14.96
CA TYR A 3 -1.78 12.29 -15.22
C TYR A 3 -0.45 11.71 -15.69
N ARG A 4 -0.01 10.55 -15.17
CA ARG A 4 1.22 9.89 -15.62
C ARG A 4 1.11 9.39 -17.08
N GLN A 5 -0.08 8.95 -17.49
CA GLN A 5 -0.32 8.53 -18.87
C GLN A 5 -0.50 9.72 -19.83
N LYS A 6 -1.08 10.82 -19.35
CA LYS A 6 -1.36 12.03 -20.14
C LYS A 6 -1.04 13.30 -19.34
N PRO A 7 0.25 13.70 -19.24
CA PRO A 7 0.70 14.81 -18.42
C PRO A 7 0.44 16.15 -19.12
N VAL A 8 -0.83 16.50 -19.26
CA VAL A 8 -1.30 17.71 -19.94
C VAL A 8 -2.17 18.54 -19.01
N PRO A 9 -2.28 19.87 -19.22
CA PRO A 9 -3.09 20.76 -18.39
C PRO A 9 -4.53 20.28 -18.22
N GLU A 10 -5.16 19.74 -19.26
CA GLU A 10 -6.54 19.27 -19.22
C GLU A 10 -6.72 18.09 -18.26
N THR A 11 -5.69 17.25 -18.09
CA THR A 11 -5.73 16.18 -17.08
C THR A 11 -5.59 16.75 -15.68
N LEU A 12 -4.83 17.83 -15.49
CA LEU A 12 -4.73 18.51 -14.21
C LEU A 12 -6.10 19.14 -13.87
N GLU A 13 -6.59 20.05 -14.69
CA GLU A 13 -7.86 20.74 -14.45
C GLU A 13 -9.02 19.75 -14.20
N LYS A 14 -9.05 18.62 -14.90
CA LYS A 14 -10.07 17.58 -14.70
C LYS A 14 -10.13 17.01 -13.27
N TRP A 15 -8.98 16.78 -12.62
CA TRP A 15 -8.96 16.19 -11.28
C TRP A 15 -8.59 17.17 -10.17
N GLU A 16 -8.41 18.45 -10.49
CA GLU A 16 -7.99 19.49 -9.54
C GLU A 16 -8.89 19.46 -8.32
N ASP A 17 -10.19 19.69 -8.48
CA ASP A 17 -11.13 19.74 -7.38
C ASP A 17 -11.10 18.46 -6.52
N ILE A 18 -10.98 17.29 -7.14
CA ILE A 18 -10.96 16.02 -6.42
C ILE A 18 -9.69 15.92 -5.58
N VAL A 19 -8.52 16.16 -6.18
CA VAL A 19 -7.23 16.06 -5.48
C VAL A 19 -7.13 17.09 -4.36
N LEU A 20 -7.49 18.35 -4.63
CA LEU A 20 -7.35 19.42 -3.65
C LEU A 20 -8.34 19.29 -2.49
N ASN A 21 -9.61 18.94 -2.76
CA ASN A 21 -10.61 18.75 -1.70
C ASN A 21 -10.32 17.50 -0.86
N THR A 22 -9.80 16.42 -1.47
CA THR A 22 -9.33 15.25 -0.71
C THR A 22 -8.16 15.64 0.20
N ALA A 23 -7.21 16.45 -0.27
CA ALA A 23 -6.09 16.92 0.56
C ALA A 23 -6.54 17.82 1.73
N ASP A 24 -7.54 18.68 1.51
CA ASP A 24 -8.15 19.47 2.58
C ASP A 24 -8.78 18.59 3.64
N TYR A 25 -9.62 17.63 3.23
CA TYR A 25 -10.21 16.67 4.16
C TYR A 25 -9.13 15.92 4.95
N MET A 26 -8.12 15.39 4.27
CA MET A 26 -7.04 14.66 4.92
C MET A 26 -6.31 15.53 5.95
N ALA A 27 -5.96 16.77 5.59
CA ALA A 27 -5.28 17.68 6.49
C ALA A 27 -6.15 18.17 7.67
N ASP A 28 -7.47 18.22 7.48
CA ASP A 28 -8.44 18.58 8.52
C ASP A 28 -8.76 17.42 9.46
N TYR A 29 -8.70 16.17 8.95
CA TYR A 29 -9.06 14.97 9.70
C TYR A 29 -8.03 14.60 10.78
N LEU A 30 -6.72 14.75 10.51
CA LEU A 30 -5.72 14.42 11.53
C LEU A 30 -5.77 15.39 12.71
N PHE A 31 -5.67 14.83 13.91
CA PHE A 31 -5.63 15.58 15.15
C PHE A 31 -4.20 15.94 15.55
N TYR A 32 -3.92 17.22 15.80
CA TYR A 32 -2.61 17.63 16.33
C TYR A 32 -2.51 17.37 17.84
N ASP A 33 -1.78 16.33 18.22
CA ASP A 33 -1.48 16.06 19.61
C ASP A 33 -0.34 16.96 20.11
N LYS A 34 -0.67 17.85 21.05
CA LYS A 34 0.28 18.80 21.64
C LYS A 34 1.37 18.13 22.48
N LYS A 35 1.13 16.92 23.00
CA LYS A 35 2.10 16.21 23.85
C LYS A 35 3.23 15.64 23.01
N THR A 36 2.88 14.89 21.98
CA THR A 36 3.84 14.30 21.03
C THR A 36 4.32 15.29 19.96
N LYS A 37 3.60 16.42 19.78
CA LYS A 37 3.82 17.42 18.72
C LYS A 37 3.67 16.84 17.31
N GLN A 38 2.77 15.87 17.17
CA GLN A 38 2.52 15.14 15.93
C GLN A 38 1.04 15.19 15.54
N TYR A 39 0.77 15.03 14.25
CA TYR A 39 -0.57 14.78 13.74
C TYR A 39 -0.87 13.27 13.81
N VAL A 40 -1.97 12.94 14.47
CA VAL A 40 -2.40 11.58 14.79
C VAL A 40 -3.64 11.23 13.98
N LEU A 41 -3.65 10.03 13.42
CA LEU A 41 -4.84 9.40 12.85
C LEU A 41 -5.52 8.57 13.93
N GLY A 42 -6.41 9.20 14.70
CA GLY A 42 -6.98 8.62 15.92
C GLY A 42 -8.44 8.18 15.79
N PRO A 43 -8.97 7.43 16.77
CA PRO A 43 -10.28 6.81 16.70
C PRO A 43 -11.45 7.81 16.61
N PRO A 44 -12.60 7.42 16.02
CA PRO A 44 -12.87 6.09 15.45
C PRO A 44 -12.26 5.89 14.05
N VAL A 45 -11.54 4.78 13.85
CA VAL A 45 -10.96 4.40 12.55
C VAL A 45 -11.18 2.91 12.30
N VAL A 46 -11.96 2.57 11.27
CA VAL A 46 -12.01 1.20 10.73
C VAL A 46 -10.88 1.06 9.73
N VAL A 47 -10.04 0.05 9.91
CA VAL A 47 -8.85 -0.17 9.10
C VAL A 47 -8.99 -1.42 8.26
N VAL A 48 -8.19 -1.49 7.20
CA VAL A 48 -8.26 -2.59 6.22
C VAL A 48 -8.01 -3.96 6.84
N SER A 49 -7.36 -4.08 8.00
CA SER A 49 -7.21 -5.40 8.65
C SER A 49 -8.52 -5.98 9.18
N GLU A 50 -9.59 -5.17 9.31
CA GLU A 50 -10.96 -5.58 9.68
C GLU A 50 -11.12 -6.37 11.00
N ASN A 51 -10.07 -6.45 11.79
CA ASN A 51 -9.99 -7.32 12.97
C ASN A 51 -9.57 -6.56 14.25
N THR A 52 -9.57 -5.22 14.23
CA THR A 52 -9.22 -4.35 15.36
C THR A 52 -10.44 -3.60 15.89
N ASP A 53 -10.37 -3.10 17.13
CA ASP A 53 -11.41 -2.22 17.68
C ASP A 53 -11.27 -0.80 17.09
N PRO A 54 -12.26 -0.30 16.32
CA PRO A 54 -12.17 1.02 15.71
C PRO A 54 -12.10 2.16 16.73
N LEU A 55 -12.60 1.94 17.95
CA LEU A 55 -12.60 2.96 19.02
C LEU A 55 -11.25 3.07 19.74
N GLN A 56 -10.34 2.12 19.50
CA GLN A 56 -9.00 2.09 20.10
C GLN A 56 -7.88 2.24 19.06
N THR A 57 -8.19 2.02 17.78
CA THR A 57 -7.21 2.06 16.70
C THR A 57 -6.67 3.47 16.51
N ILE A 58 -5.34 3.60 16.56
CA ILE A 58 -4.61 4.86 16.43
C ILE A 58 -3.36 4.67 15.57
N ASN A 59 -3.11 5.61 14.66
CA ASN A 59 -1.96 5.60 13.76
C ASN A 59 -1.77 4.27 13.01
N PRO A 60 -2.81 3.70 12.37
CA PRO A 60 -2.67 2.47 11.62
C PRO A 60 -1.79 2.66 10.39
N ILE A 61 -0.89 1.71 10.17
CA ILE A 61 0.24 1.88 9.25
C ILE A 61 -0.18 2.08 7.79
N PHE A 62 -1.19 1.33 7.33
CA PHE A 62 -1.57 1.37 5.92
C PHE A 62 -2.29 2.68 5.59
N GLU A 63 -3.19 3.11 6.46
CA GLU A 63 -3.89 4.38 6.33
C GLU A 63 -2.93 5.56 6.52
N LEU A 64 -1.96 5.50 7.46
CA LEU A 64 -0.89 6.50 7.52
C LEU A 64 -0.12 6.58 6.19
N GLY A 65 0.15 5.44 5.56
CA GLY A 65 0.74 5.37 4.22
C GLY A 65 -0.10 6.10 3.17
N TYR A 66 -1.40 5.84 3.12
CA TYR A 66 -2.33 6.57 2.23
C TYR A 66 -2.35 8.06 2.52
N PHE A 67 -2.33 8.45 3.80
CA PHE A 67 -2.34 9.86 4.18
C PHE A 67 -1.08 10.60 3.72
N ARG A 68 0.09 9.96 3.87
CA ARG A 68 1.36 10.49 3.35
C ARG A 68 1.34 10.59 1.83
N TYR A 69 0.96 9.50 1.15
CA TYR A 69 0.89 9.43 -0.31
C TYR A 69 -0.05 10.48 -0.89
N GLY A 70 -1.27 10.61 -0.34
CA GLY A 70 -2.28 11.54 -0.83
C GLY A 70 -1.87 12.99 -0.63
N LEU A 71 -1.35 13.36 0.55
CA LEU A 71 -0.86 14.72 0.81
C LEU A 71 0.36 15.07 -0.06
N ARG A 72 1.33 14.16 -0.22
CA ARG A 72 2.46 14.37 -1.13
C ARG A 72 1.99 14.55 -2.57
N THR A 73 1.09 13.68 -3.04
CA THR A 73 0.54 13.76 -4.40
C THR A 73 -0.21 15.07 -4.63
N ALA A 74 -0.96 15.54 -3.63
CA ALA A 74 -1.65 16.83 -3.70
C ALA A 74 -0.69 18.02 -3.74
N LEU A 75 0.45 17.93 -3.06
CA LEU A 75 1.51 18.95 -3.15
C LEU A 75 2.16 18.97 -4.54
N GLU A 76 2.46 17.81 -5.13
CA GLU A 76 2.93 17.75 -6.52
C GLU A 76 1.92 18.34 -7.51
N TRP A 77 0.63 18.11 -7.26
CA TRP A 77 -0.47 18.68 -8.03
C TRP A 77 -0.55 20.20 -7.89
N ALA A 78 -0.45 20.70 -6.67
CA ALA A 78 -0.44 22.13 -6.39
C ALA A 78 0.74 22.85 -7.06
N ASP A 79 1.92 22.22 -7.06
CA ASP A 79 3.11 22.75 -7.74
C ASP A 79 2.88 22.82 -9.26
N ARG A 80 2.27 21.78 -9.86
CA ARG A 80 1.93 21.75 -11.29
C ARG A 80 0.88 22.79 -11.69
N LEU A 81 -0.06 23.09 -10.78
CA LEU A 81 -1.10 24.10 -10.94
C LEU A 81 -0.64 25.52 -10.57
N GLY A 82 0.58 25.69 -10.04
CA GLY A 82 1.10 27.00 -9.63
C GLY A 82 0.38 27.61 -8.42
N LEU A 83 -0.15 26.78 -7.50
CA LEU A 83 -0.86 27.27 -6.33
C LEU A 83 0.09 27.95 -5.33
N SER A 84 -0.41 28.98 -4.65
CA SER A 84 0.37 29.73 -3.67
C SER A 84 0.77 28.88 -2.45
N GLU A 85 1.89 29.23 -1.80
CA GLU A 85 2.32 28.59 -0.55
C GLU A 85 1.25 28.69 0.55
N LYS A 86 0.49 29.78 0.58
CA LYS A 86 -0.59 29.97 1.55
C LYS A 86 -1.66 28.87 1.41
N ARG A 87 -1.97 28.44 0.18
CA ARG A 87 -2.97 27.39 -0.10
C ARG A 87 -2.52 26.02 0.38
N THR A 88 -1.22 25.74 0.26
CA THR A 88 -0.63 24.41 0.55
C THR A 88 0.00 24.32 1.94
N ARG A 89 0.07 25.42 2.70
CA ARG A 89 0.73 25.51 4.00
C ARG A 89 0.30 24.42 4.98
N LYS A 90 -1.03 24.21 5.13
CA LYS A 90 -1.56 23.22 6.07
C LYS A 90 -1.18 21.80 5.66
N TRP A 91 -1.25 21.47 4.37
CA TRP A 91 -0.87 20.15 3.86
C TRP A 91 0.61 19.86 4.13
N LYS A 92 1.49 20.83 3.85
CA LYS A 92 2.93 20.72 4.16
C LYS A 92 3.17 20.52 5.66
N GLU A 93 2.49 21.31 6.49
CA GLU A 93 2.62 21.20 7.95
C GLU A 93 2.21 19.82 8.45
N VAL A 94 1.00 19.36 8.09
CA VAL A 94 0.47 18.05 8.46
C VAL A 94 1.43 16.96 8.03
N LEU A 95 1.78 16.89 6.74
CA LEU A 95 2.67 15.86 6.18
C LEU A 95 4.01 15.78 6.93
N SER A 96 4.61 16.93 7.25
CA SER A 96 5.91 16.99 7.94
C SER A 96 5.87 16.55 9.42
N LYS A 97 4.68 16.53 10.02
CA LYS A 97 4.48 16.25 11.45
C LYS A 97 3.56 15.05 11.70
N MET A 98 3.16 14.29 10.68
CA MET A 98 2.40 13.06 10.86
C MET A 98 3.17 12.07 11.74
N ALA A 99 2.45 11.36 12.60
CA ALA A 99 2.97 10.28 13.43
C ALA A 99 3.78 9.26 12.60
N PRO A 100 4.88 8.72 13.15
CA PRO A 100 5.69 7.73 12.44
C PRO A 100 4.88 6.46 12.17
N LEU A 101 5.34 5.65 11.21
CA LEU A 101 4.76 4.32 11.02
C LEU A 101 5.04 3.45 12.27
N PRO A 102 4.05 2.73 12.81
CA PRO A 102 4.16 2.07 14.10
C PRO A 102 5.06 0.83 14.04
N VAL A 103 6.05 0.77 14.92
CA VAL A 103 7.04 -0.32 15.00
C VAL A 103 7.06 -0.88 16.42
N ALA A 104 7.11 -2.21 16.53
CA ALA A 104 7.37 -2.93 17.77
C ALA A 104 8.34 -4.09 17.50
N ASP A 105 9.30 -4.30 18.38
CA ASP A 105 10.28 -5.39 18.29
C ASP A 105 11.00 -5.49 16.93
N GLY A 106 11.27 -4.34 16.31
CA GLY A 106 12.00 -4.25 15.05
C GLY A 106 11.22 -4.63 13.79
N VAL A 107 9.88 -4.76 13.88
CA VAL A 107 8.95 -4.97 12.76
C VAL A 107 7.77 -3.99 12.86
N TYR A 108 7.10 -3.72 11.74
CA TYR A 108 5.90 -2.88 11.73
C TYR A 108 4.70 -3.57 12.38
N THR A 109 3.80 -2.78 12.96
CA THR A 109 2.53 -3.26 13.50
C THR A 109 1.33 -2.68 12.75
N THR A 110 0.15 -3.31 12.87
CA THR A 110 -1.08 -2.83 12.22
C THR A 110 -1.44 -1.42 12.66
N TYR A 111 -1.33 -1.12 13.95
CA TYR A 111 -1.52 0.22 14.50
C TYR A 111 -0.59 0.48 15.69
N GLU A 112 -0.49 1.73 16.12
CA GLU A 112 0.41 2.12 17.22
C GLU A 112 -0.04 1.53 18.56
N GLY A 113 0.85 0.77 19.20
CA GLY A 113 0.58 0.21 20.52
C GLY A 113 -0.42 -0.96 20.55
N ILE A 114 -0.69 -1.60 19.40
CA ILE A 114 -1.53 -2.80 19.34
C ILE A 114 -0.98 -3.92 20.25
N PRO A 115 -1.73 -4.37 21.27
CA PRO A 115 -1.26 -5.41 22.18
C PRO A 115 -1.32 -6.78 21.49
N ASP A 116 -0.24 -7.57 21.64
CA ASP A 116 -0.17 -8.97 21.18
C ASP A 116 -0.51 -9.18 19.70
N MET A 117 -0.25 -8.21 18.81
CA MET A 117 -0.61 -8.28 17.39
C MET A 117 -0.22 -9.60 16.73
N TRP A 118 1.04 -9.99 16.89
CA TRP A 118 1.64 -11.12 16.19
C TRP A 118 1.14 -12.50 16.67
N THR A 119 0.30 -12.53 17.72
CA THR A 119 -0.33 -13.77 18.20
C THR A 119 -1.85 -13.75 18.05
N LYS A 120 -2.49 -12.60 18.27
CA LYS A 120 -3.96 -12.49 18.26
C LYS A 120 -4.55 -12.01 16.93
N TYR A 121 -3.80 -11.26 16.13
CA TYR A 121 -4.33 -10.49 14.99
C TYR A 121 -3.70 -10.89 13.63
N THR A 122 -3.02 -12.03 13.55
CA THR A 122 -2.39 -12.54 12.31
C THR A 122 -3.37 -13.31 11.41
N TYR A 123 -4.55 -12.74 11.22
CA TYR A 123 -5.62 -13.23 10.34
C TYR A 123 -6.33 -12.02 9.71
N GLU A 124 -7.25 -12.22 8.77
CA GLU A 124 -7.74 -11.13 7.89
C GLU A 124 -6.58 -10.48 7.11
N HIS A 125 -6.83 -9.34 6.47
CA HIS A 125 -5.89 -8.69 5.58
C HIS A 125 -4.55 -8.35 6.27
N PRO A 126 -3.39 -8.81 5.74
CA PRO A 126 -2.07 -8.36 6.16
C PRO A 126 -1.78 -6.94 5.63
N ALA A 127 -2.70 -6.02 5.85
CA ALA A 127 -2.78 -4.68 5.28
C ALA A 127 -1.52 -3.84 5.51
N LEU A 128 -0.79 -4.12 6.60
CA LEU A 128 0.49 -3.49 6.88
C LEU A 128 1.54 -3.66 5.78
N THR A 129 1.43 -4.71 4.95
CA THR A 129 2.30 -4.93 3.79
C THR A 129 1.94 -4.02 2.62
N GLY A 130 0.69 -3.54 2.58
CA GLY A 130 0.21 -2.62 1.55
C GLY A 130 0.95 -1.29 1.52
N VAL A 131 1.50 -0.83 2.65
CA VAL A 131 2.25 0.44 2.76
C VAL A 131 3.47 0.51 1.83
N TYR A 132 4.05 -0.64 1.48
CA TYR A 132 5.15 -0.74 0.51
C TYR A 132 4.98 -1.89 -0.48
N GLY A 133 3.77 -2.44 -0.60
CA GLY A 133 3.37 -3.33 -1.69
C GLY A 133 2.55 -2.56 -2.72
N MET A 134 1.41 -2.03 -2.26
CA MET A 134 0.48 -1.25 -3.09
C MET A 134 0.83 0.24 -3.14
N LEU A 135 1.43 0.77 -2.08
CA LEU A 135 1.83 2.18 -1.99
C LEU A 135 3.34 2.36 -2.23
N PRO A 136 3.79 3.57 -2.60
CA PRO A 136 5.21 3.85 -2.88
C PRO A 136 6.15 3.74 -1.67
N GLY A 137 5.64 3.60 -0.44
CA GLY A 137 6.46 3.48 0.77
C GLY A 137 6.83 4.80 1.45
N ASP A 138 6.01 5.85 1.32
CA ASP A 138 6.26 7.13 1.97
C ASP A 138 6.42 6.95 3.51
N GLY A 139 7.64 7.17 4.02
CA GLY A 139 7.98 7.00 5.45
C GLY A 139 8.35 5.57 5.87
N VAL A 140 8.47 4.64 4.93
CA VAL A 140 8.88 3.26 5.18
C VAL A 140 10.41 3.15 5.31
N ASP A 141 10.85 2.46 6.35
CA ASP A 141 12.22 1.96 6.52
C ASP A 141 12.32 0.58 5.87
N GLN A 142 13.05 0.48 4.76
CA GLN A 142 13.11 -0.76 3.96
C GLN A 142 13.64 -1.97 4.73
N PRO A 143 14.72 -1.88 5.56
CA PRO A 143 15.15 -3.02 6.38
C PRO A 143 14.08 -3.51 7.35
N THR A 144 13.35 -2.60 8.01
CA THR A 144 12.24 -2.96 8.90
C THR A 144 11.08 -3.57 8.13
N PHE A 145 10.74 -3.03 6.96
CA PHE A 145 9.70 -3.59 6.12
C PHE A 145 10.04 -5.00 5.63
N LYS A 146 11.29 -5.26 5.23
CA LYS A 146 11.73 -6.59 4.82
C LYS A 146 11.55 -7.63 5.95
N ARG A 147 12.02 -7.32 7.17
CA ARG A 147 11.81 -8.18 8.34
C ARG A 147 10.32 -8.39 8.65
N THR A 148 9.52 -7.34 8.45
CA THR A 148 8.07 -7.39 8.62
C THR A 148 7.44 -8.36 7.63
N LEU A 149 7.78 -8.27 6.34
CA LEU A 149 7.25 -9.16 5.31
C LEU A 149 7.68 -10.62 5.53
N GLU A 150 8.92 -10.86 5.95
CA GLU A 150 9.40 -12.18 6.34
C GLU A 150 8.57 -12.76 7.51
N LYS A 151 8.26 -11.93 8.52
CA LYS A 151 7.43 -12.32 9.66
C LYS A 151 5.98 -12.60 9.25
N VAL A 152 5.38 -11.76 8.40
CA VAL A 152 4.05 -12.01 7.81
C VAL A 152 4.03 -13.34 7.05
N SER A 153 5.03 -13.59 6.20
CA SER A 153 5.14 -14.81 5.42
C SER A 153 5.23 -16.08 6.27
N LYS A 154 5.74 -15.96 7.51
CA LYS A 154 5.88 -17.08 8.44
C LYS A 154 4.69 -17.26 9.39
N GLU A 155 4.10 -16.17 9.87
CA GLU A 155 3.18 -16.18 11.02
C GLU A 155 1.73 -15.87 10.65
N TRP A 156 1.46 -15.34 9.46
CA TRP A 156 0.11 -14.99 9.04
C TRP A 156 -0.70 -16.23 8.64
N GLN A 157 -1.96 -16.30 9.08
CA GLN A 157 -2.85 -17.42 8.80
C GLN A 157 -3.43 -17.28 7.39
N PHE A 158 -2.67 -17.67 6.36
CA PHE A 158 -3.06 -17.49 4.94
C PHE A 158 -4.31 -18.27 4.48
N ASN A 159 -4.83 -19.17 5.31
CA ASN A 159 -6.15 -19.78 5.11
C ASN A 159 -7.31 -18.92 5.61
N ARG A 160 -7.02 -17.76 6.21
CA ARG A 160 -7.98 -16.81 6.79
C ARG A 160 -7.79 -15.39 6.22
N ILE A 161 -7.33 -15.31 4.97
CA ILE A 161 -7.16 -14.05 4.23
C ILE A 161 -7.86 -14.15 2.87
N TRP A 162 -7.96 -13.04 2.16
CA TRP A 162 -8.72 -12.90 0.93
C TRP A 162 -7.81 -12.85 -0.29
N GLY A 163 -8.36 -13.15 -1.47
CA GLY A 163 -7.52 -13.36 -2.65
C GLY A 163 -6.72 -12.14 -3.11
N TRP A 164 -7.18 -10.92 -2.86
CA TRP A 164 -6.41 -9.72 -3.21
C TRP A 164 -5.18 -9.47 -2.31
N ASP A 165 -5.12 -10.13 -1.15
CA ASP A 165 -3.99 -10.03 -0.23
C ASP A 165 -2.72 -10.67 -0.81
N PHE A 166 -2.86 -11.74 -1.60
CA PHE A 166 -1.71 -12.45 -2.18
C PHE A 166 -0.96 -11.60 -3.22
N PRO A 167 -1.62 -10.92 -4.17
CA PRO A 167 -0.94 -9.95 -5.03
C PRO A 167 -0.35 -8.75 -4.27
N MET A 168 -0.98 -8.29 -3.18
CA MET A 168 -0.40 -7.25 -2.31
C MET A 168 0.93 -7.73 -1.70
N LEU A 169 0.97 -8.95 -1.18
CA LEU A 169 2.19 -9.58 -0.66
C LEU A 169 3.24 -9.78 -1.76
N ALA A 170 2.82 -10.16 -2.98
CA ALA A 170 3.72 -10.31 -4.12
C ALA A 170 4.40 -8.99 -4.51
N MET A 171 3.65 -7.89 -4.56
CA MET A 171 4.22 -6.56 -4.83
C MET A 171 5.20 -6.12 -3.73
N ALA A 172 4.89 -6.41 -2.47
CA ALA A 172 5.79 -6.15 -1.34
C ALA A 172 7.08 -7.00 -1.43
N ALA A 173 6.97 -8.27 -1.83
CA ALA A 173 8.10 -9.16 -2.05
C ALA A 173 8.99 -8.69 -3.21
N ALA A 174 8.39 -8.27 -4.32
CA ALA A 174 9.11 -7.70 -5.46
C ALA A 174 9.92 -6.45 -5.07
N ARG A 175 9.29 -5.49 -4.37
CA ARG A 175 9.96 -4.25 -3.91
C ARG A 175 11.09 -4.49 -2.91
N THR A 176 11.05 -5.59 -2.16
CA THR A 176 12.09 -5.95 -1.20
C THR A 176 13.17 -6.88 -1.76
N GLY A 177 13.19 -7.09 -3.08
CA GLY A 177 14.18 -7.93 -3.75
C GLY A 177 14.00 -9.42 -3.46
N GLN A 178 12.76 -9.87 -3.24
CA GLN A 178 12.39 -11.26 -2.98
C GLN A 178 11.49 -11.81 -4.10
N PRO A 179 11.97 -11.87 -5.36
CA PRO A 179 11.13 -12.21 -6.50
C PRO A 179 10.61 -13.65 -6.48
N ALA A 180 11.33 -14.60 -5.86
CA ALA A 180 10.84 -15.97 -5.67
C ALA A 180 9.60 -15.99 -4.76
N LEU A 181 9.67 -15.27 -3.63
CA LEU A 181 8.53 -15.09 -2.72
C LEU A 181 7.36 -14.40 -3.43
N ALA A 182 7.63 -13.44 -4.31
CA ALA A 182 6.57 -12.79 -5.09
C ALA A 182 5.81 -13.79 -5.96
N ILE A 183 6.52 -14.68 -6.65
CA ILE A 183 5.91 -15.77 -7.44
C ILE A 183 5.17 -16.76 -6.54
N ASP A 184 5.75 -17.16 -5.41
CA ASP A 184 5.09 -18.07 -4.45
C ASP A 184 3.76 -17.51 -3.95
N MET A 185 3.69 -16.19 -3.67
CA MET A 185 2.44 -15.53 -3.29
C MET A 185 1.41 -15.55 -4.43
N LEU A 186 1.83 -15.30 -5.68
CA LEU A 186 0.94 -15.37 -6.86
C LEU A 186 0.50 -16.79 -7.24
N MET A 187 1.13 -17.83 -6.67
CA MET A 187 0.76 -19.23 -6.88
C MET A 187 0.26 -19.90 -5.58
N HIS A 188 -0.06 -19.11 -4.55
CA HIS A 188 -0.32 -19.66 -3.24
C HIS A 188 -1.55 -20.58 -3.24
N PRO A 189 -1.49 -21.77 -2.61
CA PRO A 189 -2.55 -22.78 -2.68
C PRO A 189 -3.77 -22.47 -1.79
N SER A 190 -3.93 -21.22 -1.32
CA SER A 190 -5.03 -20.88 -0.42
C SER A 190 -6.35 -20.92 -1.19
N ALA A 191 -7.39 -21.52 -0.60
CA ALA A 191 -8.73 -21.49 -1.16
C ALA A 191 -9.25 -20.05 -1.39
N GLY A 192 -8.72 -19.08 -0.63
CA GLY A 192 -9.01 -17.65 -0.82
C GLY A 192 -8.45 -17.06 -2.12
N PHE A 193 -7.54 -17.76 -2.81
CA PHE A 193 -6.87 -17.27 -4.03
C PHE A 193 -6.77 -18.35 -5.11
N GLN A 194 -7.93 -18.89 -5.49
CA GLN A 194 -8.05 -19.82 -6.61
C GLN A 194 -8.87 -19.19 -7.73
N PHE A 195 -8.68 -19.71 -8.94
CA PHE A 195 -9.35 -19.26 -10.15
C PHE A 195 -9.92 -20.47 -10.89
N ASP A 196 -11.11 -20.33 -11.47
CA ASP A 196 -11.71 -21.38 -12.29
C ASP A 196 -11.08 -21.45 -13.70
N GLU A 197 -11.59 -22.36 -14.54
CA GLU A 197 -11.13 -22.54 -15.92
C GLU A 197 -11.35 -21.31 -16.82
N HIS A 198 -12.26 -20.40 -16.44
CA HIS A 198 -12.51 -19.13 -17.13
C HIS A 198 -11.63 -18.00 -16.59
N GLY A 199 -10.85 -18.26 -15.53
CA GLY A 199 -10.01 -17.29 -14.84
C GLY A 199 -10.77 -16.44 -13.81
N LEU A 200 -11.97 -16.83 -13.36
CA LEU A 200 -12.73 -16.11 -12.34
C LEU A 200 -12.28 -16.51 -10.94
N ALA A 201 -12.01 -15.52 -10.08
CA ALA A 201 -11.62 -15.79 -8.70
C ALA A 201 -12.75 -16.44 -7.90
N THR A 202 -12.43 -17.55 -7.22
CA THR A 202 -13.38 -18.38 -6.46
C THR A 202 -13.30 -18.15 -4.94
N GLY A 203 -12.26 -17.48 -4.46
CA GLY A 203 -12.03 -17.22 -3.04
C GLY A 203 -12.73 -15.94 -2.56
N GLY A 204 -14.00 -16.07 -2.16
CA GLY A 204 -14.85 -14.97 -1.67
C GLY A 204 -16.25 -14.99 -2.30
N PRO A 205 -17.00 -13.88 -2.25
CA PRO A 205 -18.23 -13.74 -3.01
C PRO A 205 -17.95 -13.94 -4.50
N PHE A 206 -18.56 -14.95 -5.12
CA PHE A 206 -18.24 -15.33 -6.50
C PHE A 206 -19.00 -14.48 -7.54
N PRO A 207 -18.32 -13.95 -8.59
CA PRO A 207 -16.86 -13.89 -8.74
C PRO A 207 -16.24 -12.75 -7.90
N TYR A 208 -15.10 -13.02 -7.26
CA TYR A 208 -14.43 -12.03 -6.40
C TYR A 208 -13.38 -11.21 -7.17
N PHE A 209 -13.84 -10.23 -7.95
CA PHE A 209 -12.99 -9.44 -8.85
C PHE A 209 -11.80 -8.70 -8.21
N PRO A 210 -11.78 -8.31 -6.93
CA PRO A 210 -10.58 -7.76 -6.31
C PRO A 210 -9.35 -8.66 -6.50
N SER A 211 -9.50 -9.99 -6.40
CA SER A 211 -8.39 -10.93 -6.62
C SER A 211 -7.87 -10.90 -8.05
N ASN A 212 -8.77 -10.86 -9.04
CA ASN A 212 -8.41 -10.75 -10.45
C ASN A 212 -7.66 -9.44 -10.75
N GLY A 213 -8.22 -8.32 -10.31
CA GLY A 213 -7.62 -7.00 -10.55
C GLY A 213 -6.26 -6.86 -9.87
N ALA A 214 -6.13 -7.36 -8.65
CA ALA A 214 -4.89 -7.33 -7.90
C ALA A 214 -3.82 -8.23 -8.54
N LEU A 215 -4.18 -9.43 -9.01
CA LEU A 215 -3.26 -10.32 -9.75
C LEU A 215 -2.71 -9.63 -11.01
N LEU A 216 -3.58 -9.05 -11.83
CA LEU A 216 -3.15 -8.33 -13.03
C LEU A 216 -2.25 -7.13 -12.70
N THR A 217 -2.58 -6.40 -11.63
CA THR A 217 -1.77 -5.26 -11.17
C THR A 217 -0.39 -5.70 -10.71
N ALA A 218 -0.29 -6.78 -9.91
CA ALA A 218 0.98 -7.29 -9.42
C ALA A 218 1.87 -7.80 -10.55
N VAL A 219 1.31 -8.56 -11.51
CA VAL A 219 2.07 -9.02 -12.69
C VAL A 219 2.55 -7.84 -13.54
N ALA A 220 1.69 -6.84 -13.77
CA ALA A 220 2.08 -5.62 -14.49
C ALA A 220 3.21 -4.87 -13.78
N MET A 221 3.16 -4.73 -12.46
CA MET A 221 4.23 -4.12 -11.65
C MET A 221 5.51 -4.95 -11.67
N MET A 222 5.43 -6.28 -11.57
CA MET A 222 6.61 -7.15 -11.59
C MET A 222 7.31 -7.15 -12.96
N CYS A 223 6.54 -7.01 -14.05
CA CYS A 223 7.05 -6.89 -15.41
C CYS A 223 7.57 -5.47 -15.73
N GLY A 224 6.72 -4.45 -15.57
CA GLY A 224 7.01 -3.07 -15.95
C GLY A 224 7.80 -2.27 -14.91
N GLY A 225 7.92 -2.80 -13.69
CA GLY A 225 8.62 -2.16 -12.59
C GLY A 225 7.81 -1.10 -11.84
N TRP A 226 8.52 -0.39 -10.99
CA TRP A 226 8.05 0.73 -10.18
C TRP A 226 9.07 1.88 -10.19
N ASP A 227 8.70 3.05 -9.67
CA ASP A 227 9.60 4.20 -9.57
C ASP A 227 10.87 3.81 -8.78
N GLY A 228 12.04 3.96 -9.43
CA GLY A 228 13.34 3.57 -8.86
C GLY A 228 13.74 2.09 -9.05
N SER A 229 12.89 1.26 -9.66
CA SER A 229 13.31 -0.08 -10.10
C SER A 229 14.22 -0.02 -11.32
N GLU A 230 15.12 -0.99 -11.45
CA GLU A 230 16.08 -1.10 -12.55
C GLU A 230 16.06 -2.49 -13.17
N GLY A 231 16.40 -2.56 -14.46
CA GLY A 231 16.46 -3.81 -15.22
C GLY A 231 15.13 -4.27 -15.80
N GLU A 232 15.16 -5.31 -16.64
CA GLU A 232 13.98 -5.87 -17.28
C GLU A 232 13.20 -6.77 -16.33
N ALA A 233 11.87 -6.65 -16.25
CA ALA A 233 11.01 -7.46 -15.38
C ALA A 233 11.53 -7.55 -13.93
N PRO A 234 11.73 -6.41 -13.24
CA PRO A 234 12.47 -6.36 -11.98
C PRO A 234 11.84 -7.17 -10.84
N GLY A 235 10.55 -7.50 -10.92
CA GLY A 235 9.87 -8.34 -9.93
C GLY A 235 10.05 -9.84 -10.13
N PHE A 236 10.70 -10.30 -11.21
CA PHE A 236 10.87 -11.73 -11.51
C PHE A 236 12.28 -12.26 -11.19
N PRO A 237 12.42 -13.55 -10.82
CA PRO A 237 13.72 -14.17 -10.56
C PRO A 237 14.69 -14.03 -11.76
N LYS A 238 15.98 -13.83 -11.46
CA LYS A 238 17.06 -13.68 -12.45
C LYS A 238 17.94 -14.92 -12.59
N ASP A 239 17.54 -16.02 -11.96
CA ASP A 239 18.27 -17.29 -11.91
C ASP A 239 17.97 -18.24 -13.09
N GLY A 240 17.15 -17.79 -14.06
CA GLY A 240 16.77 -18.58 -15.23
C GLY A 240 15.54 -19.48 -15.02
N SER A 241 14.92 -19.47 -13.83
CA SER A 241 13.67 -20.21 -13.57
C SER A 241 12.48 -19.68 -14.38
N TRP A 242 12.51 -18.42 -14.79
CA TRP A 242 11.48 -17.77 -15.59
C TRP A 242 12.06 -17.07 -16.82
N THR A 243 11.42 -17.26 -17.98
CA THR A 243 11.66 -16.44 -19.19
C THR A 243 10.46 -15.53 -19.39
N VAL A 244 10.63 -14.23 -19.13
CA VAL A 244 9.53 -13.25 -19.12
C VAL A 244 9.53 -12.44 -20.41
N ARG A 245 8.34 -12.29 -21.01
CA ARG A 245 8.09 -11.35 -22.12
C ARG A 245 6.90 -10.48 -21.75
N TYR A 246 7.03 -9.18 -21.94
CA TYR A 246 6.00 -8.21 -21.62
C TYR A 246 6.12 -7.00 -22.56
N GLU A 247 5.03 -6.26 -22.71
CA GLU A 247 5.00 -5.03 -23.50
C GLU A 247 4.00 -4.04 -22.90
N GLY A 248 4.21 -2.74 -23.16
CA GLY A 248 3.21 -1.70 -22.90
C GLY A 248 2.90 -1.38 -21.42
N PHE A 249 3.59 -1.99 -20.45
CA PHE A 249 3.40 -1.65 -19.04
C PHE A 249 4.13 -0.36 -18.67
N VAL A 250 3.44 0.51 -17.93
CA VAL A 250 4.00 1.73 -17.34
C VAL A 250 4.42 1.42 -15.90
N PRO A 251 5.63 1.81 -15.47
CA PRO A 251 6.06 1.58 -14.09
C PRO A 251 5.07 2.16 -13.07
N MET A 252 4.79 1.35 -12.05
CA MET A 252 4.01 1.76 -10.88
C MET A 252 4.75 2.86 -10.09
N GLN A 253 4.04 3.64 -9.28
CA GLN A 253 4.69 4.56 -8.34
C GLN A 253 5.28 3.80 -7.15
#